data_AF-A0A7W1QEP2-F1
#
_entry.id   AF-A0A7W1QEP2-F1
#
_cell.length_a   1.000
_cell.length_b   1.000
_cell.length_c   1.000
_cell.angle_alpha   90.00
_cell.angle_beta   90.00
_cell.angle_gamma   90.00
#
_symmetry.space_group_name_H-M   'P 1'
#
loop_
_entity.id
_entity.type
_entity.pdbx_description
1 polymer ?
#
loop_
_entity_poly.entity_id
_entity_poly.type
_entity_poly.pdbx_seq_one_letter_code
_entity_poly.pdbx_strand_id
1 'polypeptide(L)'
;MESLTSGTLAGTGSFRCEICGHVITITTADVLPQCPGCEGASFTRASLFSSTGRFKRVEPEDRSADTDALLDAAREALTEPGRYLVFHDTGSVRTVEVPGDSMRIGRSLSAELRFEDPTVSRRHAVLLVEDDGVRVLDDRSLNGVFVNGDRVVSQLLSDGDEVVIGRYRLRFVDTVPVAAPPTATAVQGE
;
A
#
# COMPACT_ATOMS: atom_id res chain seq x y z
N MET A 1 -3.39 15.70 24.18
CA MET A 1 -2.88 15.58 22.79
C MET A 1 -3.38 16.80 22.06
N GLU A 2 -2.49 17.63 21.53
CA GLU A 2 -2.91 18.82 20.76
C GLU A 2 -3.40 18.35 19.38
N SER A 3 -4.65 18.65 19.06
CA SER A 3 -5.22 18.45 17.72
C SER A 3 -4.79 19.62 16.83
N LEU A 4 -4.29 19.29 15.65
CA LEU A 4 -3.73 20.22 14.68
C LEU A 4 -4.49 20.04 13.36
N THR A 5 -4.81 21.15 12.71
CA THR A 5 -5.56 21.15 11.44
C THR A 5 -4.63 21.45 10.27
N SER A 6 -4.94 20.92 9.08
CA SER A 6 -4.33 21.29 7.80
C SER A 6 -4.23 22.82 7.69
N GLY A 7 -3.09 23.33 7.23
CA GLY A 7 -2.82 24.78 7.25
C GLY A 7 -2.05 25.27 8.48
N THR A 8 -1.88 24.44 9.51
CA THR A 8 -1.10 24.79 10.72
C THR A 8 0.38 24.51 10.52
N LEU A 9 1.24 25.43 10.98
CA LEU A 9 2.68 25.22 11.14
C LEU A 9 2.91 24.19 12.24
N ALA A 10 3.23 22.97 11.84
CA ALA A 10 3.43 21.85 12.74
C ALA A 10 4.90 21.44 12.66
N GLY A 11 5.72 21.97 13.59
CA GLY A 11 7.16 21.75 13.59
C GLY A 11 7.55 20.26 13.52
N THR A 12 8.82 19.95 13.21
CA THR A 12 9.26 18.59 12.83
C THR A 12 8.69 17.47 13.69
N GLY A 13 8.16 16.45 13.03
CA GLY A 13 7.69 15.25 13.71
C GLY A 13 6.79 14.39 12.83
N SER A 14 6.36 13.28 13.43
CA SER A 14 5.33 12.43 12.84
C SER A 14 3.95 12.86 13.34
N PHE A 15 3.00 12.97 12.43
CA PHE A 15 1.62 13.37 12.71
C PHE A 15 0.70 12.27 12.19
N ARG A 16 -0.28 11.91 13.00
CA ARG A 16 -1.26 10.87 12.71
C ARG A 16 -2.59 11.54 12.41
N CYS A 17 -3.19 11.24 11.26
CA CYS A 17 -4.54 11.66 10.96
C CYS A 17 -5.53 11.03 11.94
N GLU A 18 -6.42 11.85 12.51
CA GLU A 18 -7.41 11.37 13.49
C GLU A 18 -8.54 10.56 12.83
N ILE A 19 -8.72 10.70 11.51
CA ILE A 19 -9.79 10.05 10.75
C ILE A 19 -9.40 8.62 10.38
N CYS A 20 -8.31 8.45 9.63
CA CYS A 20 -7.89 7.15 9.10
C CYS A 20 -6.63 6.58 9.76
N GLY A 21 -6.00 7.31 10.67
CA GLY A 21 -4.78 6.86 11.36
C GLY A 21 -3.50 6.95 10.52
N HIS A 22 -3.57 7.46 9.29
CA HIS A 22 -2.42 7.61 8.40
C HIS A 22 -1.36 8.53 9.02
N VAL A 23 -0.10 8.12 8.99
CA VAL A 23 1.01 8.85 9.61
C VAL A 23 1.85 9.52 8.53
N ILE A 24 1.97 10.83 8.64
CA ILE A 24 2.85 11.66 7.82
C ILE A 24 4.04 12.13 8.66
N THR A 25 5.16 12.41 8.01
CA THR A 25 6.32 13.04 8.65
C THR A 25 6.61 14.34 7.93
N ILE A 26 6.68 15.43 8.67
CA ILE A 26 6.92 16.78 8.14
C ILE A 26 8.11 17.43 8.84
N THR A 27 8.73 18.42 8.20
CA THR A 27 9.89 19.12 8.74
C THR A 27 9.51 20.49 9.32
N THR A 28 10.45 21.19 9.96
CA THR A 28 10.18 22.35 10.84
C THR A 28 9.52 23.53 10.13
N ALA A 29 9.57 23.60 8.80
CA ALA A 29 9.00 24.68 8.01
C ALA A 29 7.72 24.29 7.24
N ASP A 30 7.24 23.06 7.40
CA ASP A 30 6.12 22.55 6.64
C ASP A 30 4.78 22.84 7.32
N VAL A 31 3.80 23.16 6.48
CA VAL A 31 2.39 23.23 6.85
C VAL A 31 1.80 21.82 6.78
N LEU A 32 0.92 21.45 7.73
CA LEU A 32 0.22 20.16 7.64
C LEU A 32 -0.56 20.07 6.32
N PRO A 33 -0.26 19.08 5.45
CA PRO A 33 -1.04 18.81 4.26
C PRO A 33 -2.36 18.12 4.61
N GLN A 34 -3.28 18.04 3.65
CA GLN A 34 -4.41 17.13 3.75
C GLN A 34 -3.92 15.67 3.82
N CYS A 35 -4.67 14.83 4.53
CA CYS A 35 -4.31 13.44 4.71
C CYS A 35 -4.37 12.70 3.36
N PRO A 36 -3.29 12.08 2.87
CA PRO A 36 -3.31 11.37 1.58
C PRO A 36 -4.17 10.09 1.61
N GLY A 37 -4.49 9.58 2.81
CA GLY A 37 -5.37 8.42 2.95
C GLY A 37 -6.85 8.77 2.79
N CYS A 38 -7.31 9.88 3.39
CA CYS A 38 -8.73 10.19 3.55
C CYS A 38 -9.12 11.64 3.23
N GLU A 39 -8.18 12.45 2.74
CA GLU A 39 -8.31 13.89 2.49
C GLU A 39 -8.69 14.72 3.73
N GLY A 40 -8.70 14.07 4.90
CA GLY A 40 -8.94 14.68 6.19
C GLY A 40 -7.92 15.75 6.55
N ALA A 41 -8.39 16.78 7.25
CA ALA A 41 -7.55 17.89 7.68
C ALA A 41 -7.12 17.79 9.16
N SER A 42 -7.55 16.79 9.91
CA SER A 42 -7.31 16.70 11.36
C SER A 42 -6.22 15.68 11.68
N PHE A 43 -5.20 16.14 12.42
CA PHE A 43 -4.02 15.40 12.81
C PHE A 43 -3.71 15.59 14.28
N THR A 44 -3.14 14.56 14.89
CA THR A 44 -2.51 14.63 16.21
C THR A 44 -1.03 14.26 16.11
N ARG A 45 -0.19 14.77 17.00
CA ARG A 45 1.23 14.41 17.01
C ARG A 45 1.37 12.93 17.40
N ALA A 46 1.97 12.13 16.51
CA ALA A 46 2.15 10.70 16.73
C ALA A 46 3.17 10.48 17.85
N SER A 47 2.69 10.30 19.08
CA SER A 47 3.54 9.79 20.16
C SER A 47 3.92 8.35 19.85
N LEU A 48 5.20 8.01 20.02
CA LEU A 48 5.76 6.66 19.84
C LEU A 48 5.06 5.59 20.70
N PHE A 49 4.20 5.98 21.64
CA PHE A 49 3.57 5.12 22.66
C PHE A 49 2.05 4.97 22.57
N SER A 50 1.35 5.52 21.56
CA SER A 50 -0.11 5.37 21.47
C SER A 50 -0.51 4.55 20.23
N SER A 51 -0.82 3.27 20.45
CA SER A 51 -1.16 2.27 19.43
C SER A 51 -2.63 1.84 19.45
N THR A 52 -3.52 2.59 20.09
CA THR A 52 -4.95 2.23 20.18
C THR A 52 -5.84 3.32 19.60
N GLY A 53 -5.96 3.33 18.28
CA GLY A 53 -7.07 3.97 17.58
C GLY A 53 -7.71 2.94 16.65
N ARG A 54 -8.96 2.57 16.91
CA ARG A 54 -9.79 1.77 16.01
C ARG A 54 -10.26 2.72 14.90
N PHE A 55 -9.43 2.95 13.90
CA PHE A 55 -9.73 3.91 12.83
C PHE A 55 -10.77 3.34 11.87
N LYS A 56 -11.73 4.18 11.51
CA LYS A 56 -12.79 3.83 10.56
C LYS A 56 -12.15 3.66 9.18
N ARG A 57 -12.37 2.49 8.57
CA ARG A 57 -12.07 2.26 7.15
C ARG A 57 -12.75 3.37 6.36
N VAL A 58 -11.97 4.23 5.73
CA VAL A 58 -12.51 5.22 4.80
C VAL A 58 -12.83 4.43 3.53
N GLU A 59 -14.12 4.14 3.35
CA GLU A 59 -14.62 3.49 2.13
C GLU A 59 -14.31 4.39 0.94
N PRO A 60 -13.51 3.91 -0.04
CA PRO A 60 -13.07 4.72 -1.16
C PRO A 60 -14.12 4.63 -2.27
N GLU A 61 -15.18 5.44 -2.21
CA GLU A 61 -16.27 5.37 -3.21
C GLU A 61 -15.90 5.99 -4.57
N ASP A 62 -14.77 6.70 -4.70
CA ASP A 62 -14.40 7.39 -5.96
C ASP A 62 -13.11 6.87 -6.62
N ARG A 63 -12.38 5.95 -5.98
CA ARG A 63 -11.00 5.57 -6.41
C ARG A 63 -10.85 4.13 -6.93
N SER A 64 -11.92 3.34 -6.96
CA SER A 64 -11.90 1.97 -7.52
C SER A 64 -11.94 1.94 -9.05
N ALA A 65 -12.52 2.96 -9.68
CA ALA A 65 -12.65 3.04 -11.14
C ALA A 65 -11.30 3.26 -11.85
N ASP A 66 -10.39 4.04 -11.27
CA ASP A 66 -9.02 4.21 -11.79
C ASP A 66 -8.25 2.88 -11.77
N THR A 67 -8.43 2.06 -10.74
CA THR A 67 -7.72 0.79 -10.57
C THR A 67 -8.16 -0.26 -11.62
N ASP A 68 -9.42 -0.27 -12.03
CA ASP A 68 -9.93 -1.24 -13.01
C ASP A 68 -9.51 -0.88 -14.45
N ALA A 69 -9.53 0.41 -14.80
CA ALA A 69 -8.99 0.88 -16.09
C ALA A 69 -7.47 0.64 -16.20
N LEU A 70 -6.75 0.78 -15.08
CA LEU A 70 -5.32 0.48 -14.96
C LEU A 70 -5.02 -1.00 -15.25
N LEU A 71 -5.84 -1.90 -14.73
CA LEU A 71 -5.72 -3.34 -14.97
C LEU A 71 -5.86 -3.69 -16.43
N ASP A 72 -6.93 -3.21 -17.09
CA ASP A 72 -7.19 -3.52 -18.48
C ASP A 72 -6.06 -2.98 -19.38
N ALA A 73 -5.64 -1.73 -19.14
CA ALA A 73 -4.51 -1.14 -19.86
C ALA A 73 -3.20 -1.92 -19.67
N ALA A 74 -2.94 -2.42 -18.46
CA ALA A 74 -1.76 -3.24 -18.21
C ALA A 74 -1.86 -4.61 -18.88
N ARG A 75 -3.01 -5.29 -18.79
CA ARG A 75 -3.20 -6.60 -19.44
C ARG A 75 -3.05 -6.51 -20.96
N GLU A 76 -3.52 -5.43 -21.59
CA GLU A 76 -3.29 -5.18 -23.02
C GLU A 76 -1.81 -4.89 -23.35
N ALA A 77 -1.08 -4.24 -22.46
CA ALA A 77 0.34 -3.92 -22.68
C ALA A 77 1.30 -5.10 -22.44
N LEU A 78 0.88 -6.09 -21.64
CA LEU A 78 1.71 -7.23 -21.28
C LEU A 78 1.70 -8.30 -22.36
N THR A 79 2.84 -8.43 -23.07
CA THR A 79 3.01 -9.41 -24.16
C THR A 79 3.67 -10.71 -23.69
N GLU A 80 4.32 -10.71 -22.53
CA GLU A 80 5.05 -11.86 -21.99
C GLU A 80 4.33 -12.44 -20.74
N PRO A 81 4.30 -13.78 -20.57
CA PRO A 81 3.76 -14.40 -19.37
C PRO A 81 4.69 -14.14 -18.19
N GLY A 82 4.16 -13.57 -17.12
CA GLY A 82 4.94 -13.12 -15.99
C GLY A 82 4.07 -12.51 -14.90
N ARG A 83 4.72 -12.04 -13.84
CA ARG A 83 4.08 -11.41 -12.70
C ARG A 83 4.45 -9.94 -12.70
N TYR A 84 3.44 -9.08 -12.61
CA TYR A 84 3.63 -7.65 -12.76
C TYR A 84 2.91 -6.88 -11.65
N LEU A 85 3.53 -5.78 -11.24
CA LEU A 85 2.91 -4.75 -10.43
C LEU A 85 2.64 -3.52 -11.29
N VAL A 86 1.39 -3.07 -11.28
CA VAL A 86 0.94 -1.91 -12.04
C VAL A 86 0.51 -0.82 -11.08
N PHE A 87 0.97 0.41 -11.25
CA PHE A 87 0.61 1.52 -10.37
C PHE A 87 0.75 2.88 -11.08
N HIS A 88 0.08 3.89 -10.53
CA HIS A 88 0.27 5.27 -10.99
C HIS A 88 1.46 5.93 -10.28
N ASP A 89 2.34 6.55 -11.06
CA ASP A 89 3.43 7.38 -10.58
C ASP A 89 3.50 8.68 -11.37
N THR A 90 3.35 9.81 -10.68
CA THR A 90 3.50 11.16 -11.26
C THR A 90 2.65 11.44 -12.51
N GLY A 91 1.46 10.83 -12.61
CA GLY A 91 0.54 11.02 -13.75
C GLY A 91 0.70 10.04 -14.89
N SER A 92 1.62 9.07 -14.77
CA SER A 92 1.79 7.98 -15.72
C SER A 92 1.56 6.63 -15.04
N VAL A 93 1.04 5.67 -15.80
CA VAL A 93 0.99 4.26 -15.40
C VAL A 93 2.39 3.67 -15.53
N ARG A 94 2.87 3.00 -14.48
CA ARG A 94 4.08 2.20 -14.49
C ARG A 94 3.75 0.74 -14.26
N THR A 95 4.42 -0.11 -15.01
CA THR A 95 4.36 -1.57 -14.88
C THR A 95 5.77 -2.06 -14.57
N VAL A 96 5.90 -2.85 -13.52
CA VAL A 96 7.18 -3.41 -13.06
C VAL A 96 7.03 -4.91 -12.91
N GLU A 97 7.94 -5.66 -13.51
CA GLU A 97 7.99 -7.12 -13.37
C GLU A 97 8.43 -7.51 -11.95
N VAL A 98 7.77 -8.51 -11.38
CA VAL A 98 8.14 -9.12 -10.11
C VAL A 98 9.19 -10.21 -10.39
N PRO A 99 10.44 -10.04 -9.93
CA PRO A 99 11.49 -11.05 -10.10
C PRO A 99 11.14 -12.37 -9.40
N GLY A 100 11.74 -13.47 -9.86
CA GLY A 100 11.39 -14.84 -9.47
C GLY A 100 11.70 -15.26 -8.03
N ASP A 101 12.40 -14.46 -7.24
CA ASP A 101 12.77 -14.79 -5.84
C ASP A 101 12.05 -13.88 -4.84
N SER A 102 12.39 -12.59 -4.85
CA SER A 102 11.82 -11.60 -3.94
C SER A 102 11.97 -10.20 -4.50
N MET A 103 11.04 -9.31 -4.18
CA MET A 103 11.12 -7.89 -4.52
C MET A 103 10.93 -7.01 -3.29
N ARG A 104 11.90 -6.12 -3.03
CA ARG A 104 11.79 -5.15 -1.93
C ARG A 104 11.12 -3.86 -2.40
N ILE A 105 10.12 -3.43 -1.63
CA ILE A 105 9.36 -2.21 -1.87
C ILE A 105 9.63 -1.19 -0.75
N GLY A 106 9.98 0.03 -1.12
CA GLY A 106 10.18 1.10 -0.16
C GLY A 106 10.79 2.36 -0.75
N ARG A 107 11.08 3.36 0.09
CA ARG A 107 11.76 4.58 -0.35
C ARG A 107 13.29 4.51 -0.35
N SER A 108 13.86 3.44 0.22
CA SER A 108 15.31 3.25 0.30
C SER A 108 15.92 2.99 -1.07
N LEU A 109 17.19 3.37 -1.25
CA LEU A 109 17.96 3.02 -2.46
C LEU A 109 18.21 1.52 -2.62
N SER A 110 18.05 0.75 -1.54
CA SER A 110 18.18 -0.70 -1.53
C SER A 110 16.88 -1.44 -1.89
N ALA A 111 15.80 -0.71 -2.17
CA ALA A 111 14.54 -1.29 -2.65
C ALA A 111 14.59 -1.41 -4.17
N GLU A 112 14.13 -2.54 -4.70
CA GLU A 112 14.01 -2.77 -6.14
C GLU A 112 12.86 -1.96 -6.71
N LEU A 113 11.74 -1.92 -6.00
CA LEU A 113 10.64 -1.01 -6.29
C LEU A 113 10.72 0.21 -5.36
N ARG A 114 11.32 1.28 -5.89
CA ARG A 114 11.57 2.51 -5.15
C ARG A 114 10.44 3.53 -5.32
N PHE A 115 9.89 3.99 -4.20
CA PHE A 115 8.94 5.09 -4.14
C PHE A 115 9.54 6.30 -3.44
N GLU A 116 9.68 7.42 -4.15
CA GLU A 116 10.22 8.67 -3.60
C GLU A 116 9.14 9.49 -2.89
N ASP A 117 8.50 8.90 -1.89
CA ASP A 117 7.41 9.54 -1.15
C ASP A 117 7.55 9.36 0.37
N PRO A 118 7.27 10.39 1.18
CA PRO A 118 7.38 10.32 2.63
C PRO A 118 6.36 9.37 3.30
N THR A 119 5.25 9.05 2.63
CA THR A 119 4.24 8.08 3.14
C THR A 119 4.73 6.64 3.02
N VAL A 120 5.72 6.39 2.15
CA VAL A 120 6.35 5.08 1.99
C VAL A 120 7.56 4.98 2.94
N SER A 121 7.70 3.83 3.58
CA SER A 121 8.77 3.59 4.55
C SER A 121 10.04 3.15 3.82
N ARG A 122 11.21 3.37 4.43
CA ARG A 122 12.50 2.99 3.80
C ARG A 122 12.50 1.52 3.39
N ARG A 123 12.07 0.68 4.32
CA ARG A 123 11.68 -0.70 4.08
C ARG A 123 10.19 -0.73 4.42
N HIS A 124 9.34 -0.96 3.44
CA HIS A 124 7.89 -0.87 3.62
C HIS A 124 7.26 -2.25 3.46
N ALA A 125 7.48 -2.88 2.31
CA ALA A 125 6.98 -4.21 2.04
C ALA A 125 8.03 -5.05 1.31
N VAL A 126 7.85 -6.36 1.37
CA VAL A 126 8.61 -7.32 0.59
C VAL A 126 7.61 -8.24 -0.08
N LEU A 127 7.75 -8.42 -1.39
CA LEU A 127 7.12 -9.52 -2.10
C LEU A 127 8.08 -10.71 -2.07
N LEU A 128 7.56 -11.87 -1.68
CA LEU A 128 8.26 -13.15 -1.77
C LEU A 128 7.55 -13.99 -2.81
N VAL A 129 8.33 -14.52 -3.75
CA VAL A 129 7.84 -15.53 -4.67
C VAL A 129 8.08 -16.89 -4.03
N GLU A 130 7.01 -17.58 -3.72
CA GLU A 130 7.01 -18.93 -3.15
C GLU A 130 6.39 -19.91 -4.17
N ASP A 131 6.50 -21.21 -3.91
CA ASP A 131 5.93 -22.25 -4.78
C ASP A 131 4.40 -22.14 -4.93
N ASP A 132 3.72 -21.59 -3.90
CA ASP A 132 2.25 -21.41 -3.85
C ASP A 132 1.79 -20.09 -4.48
N GLY A 133 2.71 -19.20 -4.88
CA GLY A 133 2.40 -17.91 -5.49
C GLY A 133 3.23 -16.75 -4.94
N VAL A 134 2.71 -15.52 -5.06
CA VAL A 134 3.40 -14.33 -4.57
C VAL A 134 2.81 -13.89 -3.24
N ARG A 135 3.63 -13.76 -2.20
CA ARG A 135 3.22 -13.29 -0.88
C ARG A 135 3.74 -11.87 -0.64
N VAL A 136 2.86 -10.97 -0.19
CA VAL A 136 3.26 -9.67 0.34
C VAL A 136 3.48 -9.73 1.84
N LEU A 137 4.55 -9.10 2.33
CA LEU A 137 4.89 -9.00 3.74
C LEU A 137 5.14 -7.53 4.11
N ASP A 138 4.57 -7.09 5.23
CA ASP A 138 4.87 -5.80 5.84
C ASP A 138 6.23 -5.85 6.55
N ASP A 139 7.17 -4.99 6.16
CA ASP A 139 8.50 -4.93 6.76
C ASP A 139 8.61 -3.73 7.71
N ARG A 140 7.78 -3.74 8.76
CA ARG A 140 7.68 -2.69 9.78
C ARG A 140 7.39 -1.32 9.19
N SER A 141 6.43 -1.28 8.27
CA SER A 141 6.05 -0.01 7.68
C SER A 141 5.32 0.89 8.69
N LEU A 142 5.49 2.20 8.53
CA LEU A 142 4.86 3.19 9.38
C LEU A 142 3.32 3.23 9.18
N ASN A 143 2.89 3.07 7.93
CA ASN A 143 1.48 3.19 7.53
C ASN A 143 0.76 1.83 7.42
N GLY A 144 1.49 0.72 7.38
CA GLY A 144 0.96 -0.59 7.08
C GLY A 144 0.87 -0.85 5.57
N VAL A 145 0.90 -2.14 5.23
CA VAL A 145 0.46 -2.65 3.92
C VAL A 145 -1.01 -3.02 4.02
N PHE A 146 -1.79 -2.65 3.01
CA PHE A 146 -3.19 -3.06 2.88
C PHE A 146 -3.37 -3.85 1.58
N VAL A 147 -4.19 -4.89 1.62
CA VAL A 147 -4.55 -5.68 0.44
C VAL A 147 -6.07 -5.74 0.39
N ASN A 148 -6.66 -5.34 -0.74
CA ASN A 148 -8.10 -5.22 -0.94
C ASN A 148 -8.84 -4.45 0.20
N GLY A 149 -8.13 -3.48 0.79
CA GLY A 149 -8.65 -2.64 1.88
C GLY A 149 -8.39 -3.16 3.30
N ASP A 150 -7.87 -4.38 3.46
CA ASP A 150 -7.55 -4.96 4.77
C ASP A 150 -6.06 -4.82 5.09
N ARG A 151 -5.75 -4.38 6.31
CA ARG A 151 -4.35 -4.24 6.76
C ARG A 151 -3.77 -5.62 7.04
N VAL A 152 -2.67 -5.96 6.36
CA VAL A 152 -2.04 -7.27 6.48
C VAL A 152 -0.60 -7.18 6.92
N VAL A 153 -0.16 -8.20 7.67
CA VAL A 153 1.25 -8.41 8.00
C VAL A 153 1.89 -9.34 6.96
N SER A 154 1.15 -10.34 6.51
CA SER A 154 1.54 -11.22 5.41
C SER A 154 0.29 -11.76 4.71
N GLN A 155 0.23 -11.73 3.38
CA GLN A 155 -0.88 -12.31 2.62
C GLN A 155 -0.42 -12.80 1.25
N LEU A 156 -1.01 -13.90 0.77
CA LEU A 156 -0.83 -14.39 -0.60
C LEU A 156 -1.65 -13.51 -1.56
N LEU A 157 -1.02 -13.02 -2.61
CA LEU A 157 -1.65 -12.19 -3.64
C LEU A 157 -2.21 -13.08 -4.76
N SER A 158 -3.40 -12.73 -5.21
CA SER A 158 -4.07 -13.31 -6.37
C SER A 158 -4.08 -12.32 -7.53
N ASP A 159 -4.19 -12.81 -8.76
CA ASP A 159 -4.38 -11.97 -9.94
C ASP A 159 -5.53 -10.97 -9.72
N GLY A 160 -5.26 -9.70 -9.96
CA GLY A 160 -6.21 -8.63 -9.72
C GLY A 160 -6.37 -8.26 -8.24
N ASP A 161 -5.38 -8.51 -7.37
CA ASP A 161 -5.39 -7.95 -6.01
C ASP A 161 -4.85 -6.52 -5.98
N GLU A 162 -5.52 -5.63 -5.24
CA GLU A 162 -5.03 -4.27 -4.97
C GLU A 162 -4.18 -4.27 -3.69
N VAL A 163 -2.92 -3.87 -3.81
CA VAL A 163 -1.98 -3.66 -2.70
C VAL A 163 -1.76 -2.17 -2.52
N VAL A 164 -2.09 -1.65 -1.34
CA VAL A 164 -1.90 -0.22 -1.01
C VAL A 164 -0.72 -0.06 -0.06
N ILE A 165 0.22 0.80 -0.47
CA ILE A 165 1.45 1.13 0.25
C ILE A 165 1.59 2.64 0.32
N GLY A 166 1.42 3.21 1.52
CA GLY A 166 1.41 4.66 1.69
C GLY A 166 0.26 5.31 0.90
N ARG A 167 0.59 6.18 -0.06
CA ARG A 167 -0.37 6.76 -1.01
C ARG A 167 -0.52 5.96 -2.32
N TYR A 168 0.37 5.00 -2.56
CA TYR A 168 0.41 4.26 -3.82
C TYR A 168 -0.55 3.08 -3.77
N ARG A 169 -1.26 2.89 -4.88
CA ARG A 169 -2.09 1.72 -5.14
C ARG A 169 -1.42 0.93 -6.22
N LEU A 170 -1.01 -0.27 -5.87
CA LEU A 170 -0.39 -1.22 -6.76
C LEU A 170 -1.40 -2.31 -7.06
N ARG A 171 -1.40 -2.77 -8.29
CA ARG A 171 -2.25 -3.85 -8.73
C ARG A 171 -1.37 -5.01 -9.16
N PHE A 172 -1.64 -6.16 -8.58
CA PHE A 172 -0.95 -7.38 -8.93
C PHE A 172 -1.63 -8.01 -10.14
N VAL A 173 -0.86 -8.29 -11.18
CA VAL A 173 -1.31 -8.98 -12.38
C VAL A 173 -0.45 -10.22 -12.50
N ASP A 174 -1.09 -11.40 -12.49
CA ASP A 174 -0.42 -12.66 -12.73
C ASP A 174 -0.92 -13.23 -14.05
N THR A 175 -0.08 -13.13 -15.09
CA THR A 175 -0.36 -13.77 -16.38
C THR A 175 0.24 -15.17 -16.48
N VAL A 176 0.96 -15.62 -15.44
CA VAL A 176 1.35 -17.01 -15.30
C VAL A 176 0.10 -17.78 -14.89
N PRO A 177 -0.31 -18.82 -15.64
CA PRO A 177 -1.38 -19.69 -15.21
C PRO A 177 -0.92 -20.40 -13.92
N VAL A 178 -1.33 -19.86 -12.77
CA VAL A 178 -1.28 -20.56 -11.50
C VAL A 178 -2.07 -21.85 -11.68
N ALA A 179 -1.39 -22.99 -11.54
CA ALA A 179 -2.06 -24.26 -11.33
C ALA A 179 -2.93 -24.06 -10.08
N ALA A 180 -4.25 -24.11 -10.27
CA ALA A 180 -5.27 -23.69 -9.32
C ALA A 180 -4.92 -24.05 -7.85
N PRO A 181 -5.14 -23.13 -6.89
CA PRO A 181 -4.96 -23.46 -5.49
C PRO A 181 -5.86 -24.66 -5.14
N PRO A 182 -5.40 -25.63 -4.32
CA PRO A 182 -6.27 -26.68 -3.82
C PRO A 182 -7.33 -26.01 -2.95
N THR A 183 -8.53 -25.91 -3.53
CA THR A 183 -9.77 -25.47 -2.89
C THR A 183 -9.79 -25.90 -1.44
N ALA A 184 -9.82 -24.93 -0.53
CA ALA A 184 -10.02 -25.17 0.89
C ALA A 184 -11.28 -26.03 1.05
N THR A 185 -11.07 -27.30 1.40
CA THR A 185 -12.14 -28.22 1.76
C THR A 185 -12.78 -27.67 3.03
N ALA A 186 -13.96 -27.09 2.88
CA ALA A 186 -14.85 -26.83 4.00
C ALA A 186 -15.21 -28.18 4.62
N VAL A 187 -14.59 -28.49 5.75
CA VAL A 187 -15.01 -29.57 6.64
C VAL A 187 -16.34 -29.12 7.27
N GLN A 188 -17.45 -29.63 6.73
CA GLN A 188 -18.73 -29.62 7.44
C GLN A 188 -18.67 -30.72 8.50
N GLY A 189 -18.60 -30.32 9.78
CA GLY A 189 -18.66 -31.20 10.94
C GLY A 189 -20.07 -31.20 11.53
N GLU A 190 -20.54 -32.41 11.81
CA GLU A 190 -21.84 -32.91 12.28
C GLU A 190 -22.49 -32.25 13.50
#